data_AF-X0V5V2-F1
#
_entry.id   AF-X0V5V2-F1
#
_cell.length_a   1.000
_cell.length_b   1.000
_cell.length_c   1.000
_cell.angle_alpha   90.00
_cell.angle_beta   90.00
_cell.angle_gamma   90.00
#
_symmetry.space_group_name_H-M   'P 1'
#
loop_
_entity.id
_entity.type
_entity.pdbx_description
1 polymer ?
#
loop_
_entity_poly.entity_id
_entity_poly.type
_entity_poly.pdbx_seq_one_letter_code
_entity_poly.pdbx_strand_id
1 'polypeptide(L)'
;MAKANLSARLKRMSKSWTQARKRAEEESFFTEIPDGMYEAQLIAAQVAESQSSGRLQINWEFTVMEGEQEGNAIRDYQGIETEDAQVFMCRRLERLGVDTESFDMDELQDILDQVVETNPVCQCQLRTKGEFQNMYIRRVLEADDYEEVDDEEVDE
;
A
#
# COMPACT_ATOMS: atom_id res chain seq x y z
N MET A 1 -24.74 32.19 -12.27
CA MET A 1 -23.77 32.34 -13.39
C MET A 1 -22.35 31.85 -13.06
N ALA A 2 -21.97 31.53 -11.81
CA ALA A 2 -20.61 31.07 -11.48
C ALA A 2 -20.26 29.62 -11.93
N LYS A 3 -21.22 28.67 -11.88
CA LYS A 3 -20.98 27.25 -12.25
C LYS A 3 -20.61 27.03 -13.72
N ALA A 4 -21.17 27.83 -14.63
CA ALA A 4 -20.86 27.75 -16.07
C ALA A 4 -19.42 28.17 -16.39
N ASN A 5 -18.85 29.08 -15.59
CA ASN A 5 -17.47 29.54 -15.76
C ASN A 5 -16.46 28.50 -15.21
N LEU A 6 -16.79 27.85 -14.10
CA LEU A 6 -15.96 26.78 -13.51
C LEU A 6 -15.82 25.57 -14.43
N SER A 7 -16.93 25.05 -14.96
CA SER A 7 -16.91 23.89 -15.88
C SER A 7 -16.09 24.17 -17.14
N ALA A 8 -16.21 25.37 -17.71
CA ALA A 8 -15.41 25.79 -18.86
C ALA A 8 -13.90 25.88 -18.53
N ARG A 9 -13.53 26.29 -17.31
CA ARG A 9 -12.13 26.32 -16.85
C ARG A 9 -11.57 24.91 -16.66
N LEU A 10 -12.31 24.02 -16.00
CA LEU A 10 -11.93 22.62 -15.83
C LEU A 10 -11.76 21.90 -17.17
N LYS A 11 -12.66 22.14 -18.13
CA LYS A 11 -12.58 21.56 -19.47
C LYS A 11 -11.35 22.03 -20.26
N ARG A 12 -10.87 23.27 -20.03
CA ARG A 12 -9.62 23.76 -20.63
C ARG A 12 -8.39 23.12 -20.00
N MET A 13 -8.47 22.71 -18.74
CA MET A 13 -7.40 22.02 -18.02
C MET A 13 -7.31 20.53 -18.34
N SER A 14 -8.27 19.94 -19.06
CA SER A 14 -8.28 18.49 -19.34
C SER A 14 -7.01 18.00 -20.06
N LYS A 15 -6.49 18.80 -21.00
CA LYS A 15 -5.27 18.44 -21.76
C LYS A 15 -4.01 18.52 -20.89
N SER A 16 -3.88 19.56 -20.06
CA SER A 16 -2.78 19.67 -19.09
C SER A 16 -2.92 18.65 -17.97
N TRP A 17 -4.15 18.24 -17.60
CA TRP A 17 -4.42 17.18 -16.64
C TRP A 17 -3.97 15.82 -17.17
N THR A 18 -4.27 15.47 -18.43
CA THR A 18 -3.75 14.23 -19.03
C THR A 18 -2.23 14.22 -19.09
N GLN A 19 -1.60 15.35 -19.42
CA GLN A 19 -0.14 15.46 -19.43
C GLN A 19 0.45 15.43 -18.01
N ALA A 20 -0.17 16.09 -17.03
CA ALA A 20 0.23 16.05 -15.63
C ALA A 20 0.05 14.65 -15.05
N ARG A 21 -1.01 13.92 -15.41
CA ARG A 21 -1.22 12.53 -15.00
C ARG A 21 -0.15 11.61 -15.60
N LYS A 22 0.14 11.73 -16.90
CA LYS A 22 1.19 10.97 -17.55
C LYS A 22 2.57 11.29 -16.95
N ARG A 23 2.82 12.57 -16.67
CA ARG A 23 4.03 13.03 -15.98
C ARG A 23 4.08 12.53 -14.54
N ALA A 24 2.97 12.43 -13.82
CA ALA A 24 2.92 11.84 -12.48
C ALA A 24 3.05 10.31 -12.49
N GLU A 25 2.62 9.64 -13.56
CA GLU A 25 2.90 8.22 -13.81
C GLU A 25 4.39 8.00 -14.13
N GLU A 26 5.02 8.90 -14.89
CA GLU A 26 6.46 8.87 -15.26
C GLU A 26 7.39 9.36 -14.14
N GLU A 27 6.97 10.37 -13.38
CA GLU A 27 7.58 10.94 -12.16
C GLU A 27 6.90 10.36 -10.92
N SER A 28 6.38 9.12 -10.99
CA SER A 28 5.95 8.43 -9.79
C SER A 28 7.15 8.43 -8.87
N PHE A 29 7.05 9.16 -7.75
CA PHE A 29 8.07 9.32 -6.73
C PHE A 29 8.30 7.98 -6.04
N PHE A 30 8.81 7.00 -6.78
CA PHE A 30 9.43 5.82 -6.23
C PHE A 30 10.82 6.26 -5.79
N THR A 31 10.87 6.92 -4.64
CA THR A 31 12.10 6.85 -3.85
C THR A 31 12.31 5.36 -3.62
N GLU A 32 13.39 4.80 -4.16
CA GLU A 32 13.78 3.43 -3.84
C GLU A 32 14.05 3.40 -2.34
N ILE A 33 13.06 2.92 -1.58
CA ILE A 33 13.16 2.85 -0.13
C ILE A 33 14.24 1.81 0.17
N PRO A 34 15.29 2.11 0.95
CA PRO A 34 16.34 1.15 1.22
C PRO A 34 15.80 -0.14 1.86
N ASP A 35 16.54 -1.24 1.71
CA ASP A 35 16.24 -2.45 2.46
C ASP A 35 16.40 -2.17 3.96
N GLY A 36 15.42 -2.61 4.76
CA GLY A 36 15.37 -2.22 6.16
C GLY A 36 14.13 -2.70 6.89
N MET A 37 14.02 -2.27 8.14
CA MET A 37 12.83 -2.44 8.98
C MET A 37 12.07 -1.12 9.00
N TYR A 38 10.76 -1.18 8.81
CA TYR A 38 9.88 -0.02 8.74
C TYR A 38 8.61 -0.30 9.52
N GLU A 39 8.04 0.75 10.09
CA GLU A 39 6.65 0.75 10.52
C GLU A 39 5.82 1.36 9.41
N ALA A 40 4.87 0.61 8.89
CA ALA A 40 4.12 1.00 7.71
C ALA A 40 2.65 0.63 7.84
N GLN A 41 1.78 1.59 7.50
CA GLN A 41 0.33 1.43 7.50
C GLN A 41 -0.13 0.87 6.17
N LEU A 42 -0.98 -0.15 6.19
CA LEU A 42 -1.62 -0.66 4.97
C LEU A 42 -2.69 0.33 4.51
N ILE A 43 -2.53 0.90 3.33
CA ILE A 43 -3.46 1.90 2.78
C ILE A 43 -4.27 1.39 1.58
N ALA A 44 -3.81 0.34 0.90
CA ALA A 44 -4.56 -0.31 -0.16
C ALA A 44 -4.12 -1.76 -0.39
N ALA A 45 -5.07 -2.61 -0.80
CA ALA A 45 -4.81 -3.96 -1.29
C ALA A 45 -5.82 -4.32 -2.39
N GLN A 46 -5.34 -4.73 -3.56
CA GLN A 46 -6.20 -5.00 -4.72
C GLN A 46 -5.75 -6.21 -5.52
N VAL A 47 -6.69 -7.08 -5.89
CA VAL A 47 -6.46 -8.13 -6.90
C VAL A 47 -6.39 -7.50 -8.29
N ALA A 48 -5.29 -7.73 -9.00
CA ALA A 48 -5.05 -7.19 -10.33
C ALA A 48 -4.22 -8.15 -11.20
N GLU A 49 -4.24 -7.92 -12.51
CA GLU A 49 -3.31 -8.58 -13.43
C GLU A 49 -1.95 -7.87 -13.45
N SER A 50 -0.89 -8.67 -13.35
CA SER A 50 0.49 -8.23 -13.49
C SER A 50 0.76 -7.66 -14.89
N GLN A 51 1.24 -6.42 -14.98
CA GLN A 51 1.53 -5.80 -16.28
C GLN A 51 2.64 -6.51 -17.07
N SER A 52 3.57 -7.17 -16.36
CA SER A 52 4.72 -7.84 -16.98
C SER A 52 4.42 -9.28 -17.38
N SER A 53 3.59 -9.99 -16.61
CA SER A 53 3.37 -11.43 -16.79
C SER A 53 1.93 -11.82 -17.15
N GLY A 54 0.95 -10.92 -16.99
CA GLY A 54 -0.48 -11.19 -17.16
C GLY A 54 -1.10 -12.06 -16.06
N ARG A 55 -0.32 -12.46 -15.05
CA ARG A 55 -0.78 -13.30 -13.94
C ARG A 55 -1.54 -12.51 -12.89
N LEU A 56 -2.51 -13.14 -12.23
CA LEU A 56 -3.19 -12.54 -11.09
C LEU A 56 -2.25 -12.39 -9.89
N GLN A 57 -2.33 -11.22 -9.26
CA GLN A 57 -1.57 -10.86 -8.09
C GLN A 57 -2.38 -9.92 -7.19
N ILE A 58 -1.99 -9.83 -5.92
CA ILE A 58 -2.42 -8.76 -5.02
C ILE A 58 -1.37 -7.64 -5.10
N ASN A 59 -1.82 -6.44 -5.39
CA ASN A 59 -1.06 -5.22 -5.28
C ASN A 59 -1.30 -4.64 -3.90
N TRP A 60 -0.28 -4.62 -3.06
CA TRP A 60 -0.32 -4.01 -1.75
C TRP A 60 0.35 -2.65 -1.78
N GLU A 61 -0.25 -1.66 -1.10
CA GLU A 61 0.33 -0.35 -0.90
C GLU A 61 0.35 0.00 0.60
N PHE A 62 1.52 0.38 1.07
CA PHE A 62 1.75 0.80 2.45
C PHE A 62 2.38 2.18 2.48
N THR A 63 2.14 2.93 3.54
CA THR A 63 2.83 4.21 3.81
C THR A 63 3.72 4.04 5.02
N VAL A 64 5.00 4.41 4.90
CA VAL A 64 5.94 4.42 6.03
C VAL A 64 5.49 5.49 7.03
N MET A 65 5.38 5.12 8.30
CA MET A 65 4.83 5.97 9.36
C MET A 65 5.88 6.86 10.03
N GLU A 66 7.15 6.44 10.03
CA GLU A 66 8.20 7.12 10.79
C GLU A 66 9.59 7.02 10.12
N GLY A 67 10.48 7.93 10.52
CA GLY A 67 11.89 7.95 10.11
C GLY A 67 12.15 8.68 8.80
N GLU A 68 13.35 8.52 8.23
CA GLU A 68 13.78 9.26 7.03
C GLU A 68 12.92 9.02 5.78
N GLN A 69 12.13 7.94 5.79
CA GLN A 69 11.28 7.51 4.67
C GLN A 69 9.79 7.74 4.97
N GLU A 70 9.44 8.41 6.06
CA GLU A 70 8.06 8.74 6.45
C GLU A 70 7.28 9.36 5.28
N GLY A 71 6.04 8.90 5.10
CA GLY A 71 5.14 9.33 4.03
C GLY A 71 5.42 8.69 2.67
N ASN A 72 6.58 8.03 2.46
CA ASN A 72 6.83 7.32 1.20
C ASN A 72 5.99 6.04 1.12
N ALA A 73 5.51 5.76 -0.10
CA ALA A 73 4.72 4.57 -0.40
C ALA A 73 5.62 3.37 -0.73
N ILE A 74 5.35 2.24 -0.08
CA ILE A 74 5.90 0.93 -0.41
C ILE A 74 4.86 0.17 -1.22
N ARG A 75 5.26 -0.34 -2.40
CA ARG A 75 4.43 -1.27 -3.19
C ARG A 75 5.01 -2.67 -3.15
N ASP A 76 4.13 -3.64 -2.94
CA ASP A 76 4.48 -5.06 -2.95
C ASP A 76 3.51 -5.83 -3.85
N TYR A 77 4.03 -6.76 -4.63
CA TYR A 77 3.27 -7.51 -5.63
C TYR A 77 3.36 -9.01 -5.32
N GLN A 78 2.22 -9.61 -5.00
CA GLN A 78 2.14 -11.00 -4.56
C GLN A 78 1.29 -11.82 -5.53
N GLY A 79 1.89 -12.76 -6.26
CA GLY A 79 1.13 -13.70 -7.08
C GLY A 79 0.20 -14.60 -6.26
N ILE A 80 -0.89 -15.08 -6.86
CA ILE A 80 -1.92 -15.89 -6.16
C ILE A 80 -2.42 -17.12 -6.93
N GLU A 81 -1.89 -17.38 -8.13
CA GLU A 81 -2.41 -18.44 -9.02
C GLU A 81 -1.87 -19.85 -8.72
N THR A 82 -0.77 -19.96 -7.96
CA THR A 82 -0.17 -21.26 -7.62
C THR A 82 -0.37 -21.57 -6.15
N GLU A 83 -0.46 -22.86 -5.81
CA GLU A 83 -0.60 -23.32 -4.41
C GLU A 83 0.49 -22.74 -3.50
N ASP A 84 1.75 -22.78 -3.95
CA ASP A 84 2.87 -22.16 -3.21
C ASP A 84 2.63 -20.68 -2.92
N ALA A 85 2.08 -19.94 -3.89
CA ALA A 85 1.82 -18.51 -3.75
C ALA A 85 0.63 -18.25 -2.81
N GLN A 86 -0.40 -19.09 -2.88
CA GLN A 86 -1.54 -19.07 -1.97
C GLN A 86 -1.13 -19.37 -0.53
N VAL A 87 -0.18 -20.28 -0.28
CA VAL A 87 0.38 -20.50 1.07
C VAL A 87 0.98 -19.22 1.64
N PHE A 88 1.70 -18.43 0.83
CA PHE A 88 2.23 -17.14 1.29
C PHE A 88 1.13 -16.09 1.50
N MET A 89 0.07 -16.13 0.69
CA MET A 89 -1.09 -15.25 0.84
C MET A 89 -1.84 -15.54 2.13
N CYS A 90 -2.19 -16.81 2.41
CA CYS A 90 -2.87 -17.19 3.64
C CYS A 90 -2.07 -16.76 4.87
N ARG A 91 -0.76 -17.04 4.90
CA ARG A 91 0.12 -16.61 6.00
C ARG A 91 0.16 -15.10 6.20
N ARG A 92 0.04 -14.31 5.12
CA ARG A 92 0.01 -12.84 5.21
C ARG A 92 -1.35 -12.38 5.76
N LEU A 93 -2.45 -12.94 5.25
CA LEU A 93 -3.80 -12.63 5.70
C LEU A 93 -4.00 -12.99 7.18
N GLU A 94 -3.54 -14.17 7.62
CA GLU A 94 -3.55 -14.56 9.04
C GLU A 94 -2.78 -13.57 9.92
N ARG A 95 -1.62 -13.07 9.47
CA ARG A 95 -0.86 -12.05 10.21
C ARG A 95 -1.61 -10.73 10.30
N LEU A 96 -2.45 -10.41 9.31
CA LEU A 96 -3.33 -9.26 9.29
C LEU A 96 -4.64 -9.50 10.06
N GLY A 97 -4.77 -10.64 10.74
CA GLY A 97 -5.94 -10.96 11.57
C GLY A 97 -7.11 -11.59 10.81
N VAL A 98 -6.91 -12.03 9.57
CA VAL A 98 -7.94 -12.70 8.79
C VAL A 98 -7.95 -14.20 9.07
N ASP A 99 -9.13 -14.75 9.37
CA ASP A 99 -9.34 -16.20 9.43
C ASP A 99 -9.49 -16.78 8.01
N THR A 100 -8.43 -17.38 7.49
CA THR A 100 -8.40 -17.93 6.13
C THR A 100 -9.21 -19.21 5.96
N GLU A 101 -9.68 -19.84 7.04
CA GLU A 101 -10.59 -20.99 6.95
C GLU A 101 -12.04 -20.55 6.67
N SER A 102 -12.33 -19.25 6.81
CA SER A 102 -13.70 -18.72 6.83
C SER A 102 -14.20 -18.10 5.52
N PHE A 103 -13.34 -17.96 4.49
CA PHE A 103 -13.70 -17.32 3.22
C PHE A 103 -13.29 -18.16 2.00
N ASP A 104 -14.01 -17.97 0.90
CA ASP A 104 -13.71 -18.58 -0.40
C ASP A 104 -12.91 -17.61 -1.29
N MET A 105 -12.09 -18.16 -2.22
CA MET A 105 -11.17 -17.35 -3.04
C MET A 105 -11.85 -16.26 -3.89
N ASP A 106 -13.12 -16.39 -4.23
CA ASP A 106 -13.89 -15.38 -4.97
C ASP A 106 -14.31 -14.18 -4.11
N GLU A 107 -14.23 -14.30 -2.78
CA GLU A 107 -14.46 -13.22 -1.81
C GLU A 107 -13.18 -12.43 -1.48
N LEU A 108 -12.03 -12.83 -2.07
CA LEU A 108 -10.72 -12.27 -1.70
C LEU A 108 -10.67 -10.74 -1.76
N GLN A 109 -11.26 -10.10 -2.77
CA GLN A 109 -11.25 -8.63 -2.83
C GLN A 109 -12.04 -8.00 -1.69
N ASP A 110 -13.21 -8.56 -1.33
CA ASP A 110 -14.04 -8.05 -0.24
C ASP A 110 -13.34 -8.21 1.12
N ILE A 111 -12.55 -9.29 1.28
CA ILE A 111 -11.71 -9.50 2.47
C ILE A 111 -10.56 -8.49 2.50
N LEU A 112 -9.89 -8.24 1.38
CA LEU A 112 -8.81 -7.24 1.31
C LEU A 112 -9.33 -5.84 1.65
N ASP A 113 -10.51 -5.47 1.16
CA ASP A 113 -11.14 -4.18 1.47
C ASP A 113 -11.41 -4.05 2.98
N GLN A 114 -11.96 -5.10 3.63
CA GLN A 114 -12.17 -5.13 5.09
C GLN A 114 -10.85 -4.99 5.86
N VAL A 115 -9.78 -5.65 5.41
CA VAL A 115 -8.46 -5.55 6.06
C VAL A 115 -7.93 -4.12 5.96
N VAL A 116 -8.04 -3.47 4.79
CA VAL A 116 -7.65 -2.07 4.62
C VAL A 116 -8.49 -1.14 5.50
N GLU A 117 -9.79 -1.42 5.68
CA GLU A 117 -10.67 -0.63 6.56
C GLU A 117 -10.26 -0.69 8.04
N THR A 118 -9.62 -1.78 8.49
CA THR A 118 -9.04 -1.84 9.86
C THR A 118 -7.80 -0.96 10.00
N ASN A 119 -7.27 -0.45 8.88
CA ASN A 119 -6.14 0.45 8.79
C ASN A 119 -4.90 -0.01 9.58
N PRO A 120 -4.47 -1.28 9.42
CA PRO A 120 -3.48 -1.88 10.30
C PRO A 120 -2.11 -1.29 10.05
N VAL A 121 -1.39 -1.01 11.14
CA VAL A 121 0.02 -0.64 11.08
C VAL A 121 0.87 -1.86 11.38
N CYS A 122 1.90 -2.06 10.58
CA CYS A 122 2.72 -3.26 10.59
C CYS A 122 4.20 -2.92 10.73
N GLN A 123 4.91 -3.72 11.53
CA GLN A 123 6.35 -3.79 11.39
C GLN A 123 6.68 -4.65 10.16
N CYS A 124 7.25 -4.00 9.16
CA CYS A 124 7.57 -4.55 7.86
C CYS A 124 9.08 -4.63 7.66
N GLN A 125 9.53 -5.65 6.92
CA GLN A 125 10.90 -5.73 6.43
C GLN A 125 10.92 -5.64 4.91
N LEU A 126 11.63 -4.66 4.37
CA LEU A 126 11.95 -4.60 2.95
C LEU A 126 13.21 -5.41 2.65
N ARG A 127 13.14 -6.23 1.60
CA ARG A 127 14.29 -6.94 1.05
C ARG A 127 14.27 -6.97 -0.46
N THR A 128 15.39 -6.59 -1.05
CA THR A 128 15.62 -6.62 -2.49
C THR A 128 16.26 -7.94 -2.89
N LYS A 129 15.67 -8.60 -3.89
CA LYS A 129 16.16 -9.85 -4.48
C LYS A 129 16.15 -9.73 -6.00
N GLY A 130 17.31 -9.48 -6.59
CA GLY A 130 17.42 -9.18 -8.01
C GLY A 130 16.75 -7.83 -8.30
N GLU A 131 15.80 -7.80 -9.21
CA GLU A 131 15.05 -6.59 -9.60
C GLU A 131 13.78 -6.38 -8.77
N PHE A 132 13.50 -7.26 -7.81
CA PHE A 132 12.28 -7.23 -7.01
C PHE A 132 12.56 -6.84 -5.57
N GLN A 133 11.95 -5.75 -5.11
CA GLN A 133 11.83 -5.44 -3.70
C GLN A 133 10.56 -6.08 -3.15
N ASN A 134 10.70 -6.89 -2.10
CA ASN A 134 9.59 -7.59 -1.47
C ASN A 134 9.43 -7.09 -0.04
N MET A 135 8.18 -6.97 0.41
CA MET A 135 7.87 -6.56 1.77
C MET A 135 7.39 -7.75 2.62
N TYR A 136 7.96 -7.92 3.80
CA TYR A 136 7.57 -9.00 4.72
C TYR A 136 6.94 -8.40 5.99
N ILE A 137 5.66 -8.65 6.20
CA ILE A 137 4.98 -8.30 7.46
C ILE A 137 5.52 -9.21 8.56
N ARG A 138 6.14 -8.63 9.58
CA ARG A 138 6.69 -9.34 10.75
C ARG A 138 5.66 -9.46 11.85
N ARG A 139 4.98 -8.35 12.18
CA ARG A 139 3.87 -8.29 13.12
C ARG A 139 2.97 -7.10 12.80
N VAL A 140 1.70 -7.19 13.13
CA VAL A 140 0.80 -6.03 13.28
C VAL A 140 1.11 -5.39 14.63
N LEU A 141 1.16 -4.06 14.64
CA LEU A 141 1.40 -3.26 15.84
C LEU A 141 0.04 -2.95 16.48
N GLU A 142 -0.01 -2.98 17.81
CA GLU A 142 -1.22 -2.61 18.55
C GLU A 142 -1.28 -1.09 18.71
N ALA A 143 -2.47 -0.52 18.89
CA ALA A 143 -2.63 0.94 19.03
C ALA A 143 -1.83 1.52 20.23
N ASP A 144 -1.51 0.69 21.23
CA ASP A 144 -0.73 1.07 22.40
C ASP A 144 0.79 1.12 22.13
N ASP A 145 1.26 0.64 20.96
CA ASP A 145 2.66 0.77 20.54
C ASP A 145 2.99 2.20 20.04
N TYR A 146 1.98 3.08 19.92
CA TYR A 146 2.11 4.50 19.62
C TYR A 146 2.04 5.33 20.91
N GLU A 147 3.17 5.53 21.59
CA GLU A 147 3.25 6.69 22.47
C GLU A 147 3.30 7.93 21.58
N GLU A 148 2.21 8.73 21.60
CA GLU A 148 2.24 10.12 21.14
C GLU A 148 3.51 10.75 21.74
N VAL A 149 4.44 11.14 20.87
CA VAL A 149 5.53 12.03 21.29
C VAL A 149 4.82 13.31 21.69
N ASP A 150 4.54 13.44 22.99
CA ASP A 150 4.08 14.68 23.59
C ASP A 150 5.09 15.74 23.16
N ASP A 151 4.63 16.72 22.38
CA ASP A 151 5.35 17.97 22.13
C ASP A 151 5.46 18.67 23.50
N GLU A 152 6.32 18.14 24.39
CA GLU A 152 6.69 18.81 25.62
C GLU A 152 7.32 20.14 25.21
N GLU A 153 6.66 21.19 25.67
CA GLU A 153 6.91 22.59 25.39
C GLU A 153 8.40 22.94 25.32
N VAL A 154 8.82 23.51 24.19
CA VAL A 154 10.08 24.25 24.11
C VAL A 154 9.88 25.56 24.87
N ASP A 155 10.08 25.52 26.19
CA ASP A 155 10.19 26.71 27.03
C ASP A 155 11.58 26.72 27.70
N GLU A 156 12.55 27.35 27.02
CA GLU A 156 13.58 28.24 27.60
C GLU A 156 14.36 29.03 26.53
#